data_AF-A0A915MZ02-F1
#
_entry.id   AF-A0A915MZ02-F1
#
_cell.length_a   1.000
_cell.length_b   1.000
_cell.length_c   1.000
_cell.angle_alpha   90.00
_cell.angle_beta   90.00
_cell.angle_gamma   90.00
#
_symmetry.space_group_name_H-M   'P 1'
#
loop_
_entity.id
_entity.type
_entity.pdbx_description
1 polymer ?
#
loop_
_entity_poly.entity_id
_entity_poly.type
_entity_poly.pdbx_seq_one_letter_code
_entity_poly.pdbx_strand_id
1 'polypeptide(L)'
;MISDEERNELFKAIRDMKDNGDYDYIATIHRLAYEQGGAHNGAAFFSWHNEYCKRYEILVRKRNPSLALHYLDSTLDSPLPTPADSVLFTDEFFGTTNEQGYVTTGPFAPWETLEGDPYLTRQVGKG
;
A
#
# COMPACT_ATOMS: atom_id res chain seq x y z
N MET A 1 12.67 -10.36 8.61
CA MET A 1 11.31 -10.64 8.10
C MET A 1 10.34 -10.17 9.18
N ILE A 2 9.25 -9.51 8.79
CA ILE A 2 8.24 -8.97 9.73
C ILE A 2 7.59 -10.10 10.53
N SER A 3 7.30 -9.89 11.81
CA SER A 3 6.53 -10.86 12.61
C SER A 3 5.02 -10.69 12.37
N ASP A 4 4.21 -11.70 12.73
CA ASP A 4 2.75 -11.59 12.65
C ASP A 4 2.21 -10.42 13.49
N GLU A 5 2.78 -10.21 14.69
CA GLU A 5 2.41 -9.12 15.58
C GLU A 5 2.72 -7.76 14.96
N GLU A 6 3.95 -7.57 14.47
CA GLU A 6 4.39 -6.31 13.84
C GLU A 6 3.57 -6.01 12.57
N ARG A 7 3.27 -7.04 11.77
CA ARG A 7 2.41 -6.93 10.59
C ARG A 7 1.00 -6.47 10.96
N ASN A 8 0.38 -7.12 11.94
CA ASN A 8 -0.98 -6.81 12.35
C ASN A 8 -1.08 -5.39 12.93
N GLU A 9 -0.10 -4.98 13.73
CA GLU A 9 -0.03 -3.60 14.26
C GLU A 9 0.19 -2.57 13.15
N LEU A 10 1.02 -2.88 12.14
CA LEU A 10 1.18 -2.02 10.97
C LEU A 10 -0.11 -1.89 10.17
N PHE A 11 -0.78 -3.00 9.87
CA PHE A 11 -2.03 -2.98 9.11
C PHE A 11 -3.13 -2.23 9.84
N LYS A 12 -3.22 -2.41 11.16
CA LYS A 12 -4.11 -1.62 12.01
C LYS A 12 -3.80 -0.12 11.96
N ALA A 13 -2.53 0.27 12.06
CA ALA A 13 -2.15 1.68 11.97
C ALA A 13 -2.51 2.29 10.60
N ILE A 14 -2.39 1.52 9.51
CA ILE A 14 -2.77 1.96 8.16
C ILE A 14 -4.30 2.08 8.04
N ARG A 15 -5.06 1.17 8.63
CA ARG A 15 -6.53 1.27 8.72
C ARG A 15 -6.97 2.49 9.50
N ASP A 16 -6.34 2.75 10.65
CA ASP A 16 -6.62 3.95 11.46
C ASP A 16 -6.29 5.24 10.68
N MET A 17 -5.25 5.24 9.83
CA MET A 17 -4.95 6.35 8.91
C MET A 17 -6.04 6.53 7.85
N LYS A 18 -6.64 5.46 7.35
CA LYS A 18 -7.75 5.54 6.39
C LYS A 18 -9.00 6.09 7.05
N ASP A 19 -9.38 5.56 8.19
CA ASP A 19 -10.61 5.92 8.89
C ASP A 19 -10.63 7.39 9.33
N ASN A 20 -9.47 8.00 9.58
CA ASN A 20 -9.36 9.40 9.96
C ASN A 20 -8.90 10.36 8.83
N GLY A 21 -8.75 9.85 7.61
CA GLY A 21 -8.45 10.64 6.40
C GLY A 21 -6.96 10.96 6.17
N ASP A 22 -6.05 10.58 7.07
CA ASP A 22 -4.61 10.79 6.86
C ASP A 22 -4.07 9.99 5.65
N TYR A 23 -4.61 8.79 5.41
CA TYR A 23 -4.24 8.00 4.23
C TYR A 23 -4.68 8.69 2.93
N ASP A 24 -5.90 9.23 2.91
CA ASP A 24 -6.44 9.90 1.72
C ASP A 24 -5.74 11.24 1.47
N TYR A 25 -5.35 11.93 2.54
CA TYR A 25 -4.52 13.12 2.46
C TYR A 25 -3.17 12.83 1.80
N ILE A 26 -2.44 11.81 2.26
CA ILE A 26 -1.12 11.50 1.69
C ILE A 26 -1.24 10.94 0.26
N ALA A 27 -2.25 10.13 -0.04
CA ALA A 27 -2.54 9.68 -1.40
C ALA A 27 -2.86 10.86 -2.34
N THR A 28 -3.59 11.87 -1.86
CA THR A 28 -3.87 13.11 -2.62
C THR A 28 -2.60 13.91 -2.92
N ILE A 29 -1.65 13.99 -1.99
CA ILE A 29 -0.35 14.64 -2.23
C ILE A 29 0.37 13.99 -3.41
N HIS A 30 0.39 12.65 -3.46
CA HIS A 30 1.00 11.92 -4.57
C HIS A 30 0.28 12.20 -5.90
N ARG A 31 -1.05 12.15 -5.92
CA ARG A 31 -1.85 12.45 -7.13
C ARG A 31 -1.52 13.83 -7.68
N LEU A 32 -1.53 14.87 -6.84
CA LEU A 32 -1.22 16.24 -7.26
C LEU A 32 0.21 16.38 -7.78
N ALA A 33 1.18 15.72 -7.13
CA ALA A 33 2.57 15.75 -7.58
C ALA A 33 2.81 15.00 -8.90
N TYR A 34 2.04 13.94 -9.15
CA TYR A 34 2.02 13.25 -10.45
C TYR A 34 1.44 14.16 -11.54
N GLU A 35 0.26 14.75 -11.31
CA GLU A 35 -0.42 15.66 -12.26
C GLU A 35 0.45 16.87 -12.65
N GLN A 36 1.28 17.34 -11.73
CA GLN A 36 2.21 18.47 -11.94
C GLN A 36 3.57 18.04 -12.51
N GLY A 37 3.82 16.73 -12.70
CA GLY A 37 5.10 16.20 -13.18
C GLY A 37 6.25 16.29 -12.18
N GLY A 38 5.98 16.55 -10.90
CA GLY A 38 6.99 16.71 -9.85
C GLY A 38 7.47 15.40 -9.24
N ALA A 39 6.65 14.34 -9.28
CA ALA A 39 6.96 13.07 -8.63
C ALA A 39 7.62 12.04 -9.57
N HIS A 40 7.41 12.13 -10.88
CA HIS A 40 7.75 11.07 -11.85
C HIS A 40 8.50 11.61 -13.07
N ASN A 41 9.17 10.72 -13.80
CA ASN A 41 9.82 11.00 -15.09
C ASN A 41 10.89 12.10 -15.09
N GLY A 42 11.44 12.44 -13.92
CA GLY A 42 12.46 13.47 -13.77
C GLY A 42 13.45 13.17 -12.64
N ALA A 43 14.50 13.99 -12.53
CA ALA A 43 15.57 13.81 -11.55
C ALA A 43 15.09 13.84 -10.08
N ALA A 44 13.93 14.46 -9.82
CA ALA A 44 13.32 14.52 -8.50
C ALA A 44 12.71 13.19 -8.03
N PHE A 45 12.52 12.19 -8.91
CA PHE A 45 11.82 10.94 -8.63
C PHE A 45 12.25 10.31 -7.30
N PHE A 46 13.55 10.06 -7.12
CA PHE A 46 14.06 9.42 -5.91
C PHE A 46 13.92 10.29 -4.67
N SER A 47 14.29 11.56 -4.75
CA SER A 47 14.20 12.48 -3.61
C SER A 47 12.76 12.71 -3.16
N TRP A 48 11.83 12.80 -4.11
CA TRP A 48 10.41 13.02 -3.84
C TRP A 48 9.80 11.81 -3.14
N HIS A 49 10.03 10.60 -3.66
CA HIS A 49 9.52 9.37 -3.05
C HIS A 49 10.17 9.08 -1.69
N ASN A 50 11.45 9.42 -1.49
CA ASN A 50 12.11 9.27 -0.19
C ASN A 50 11.43 10.14 0.88
N GLU A 51 11.19 11.42 0.58
CA GLU A 51 10.48 12.33 1.49
C GLU A 51 9.00 11.90 1.68
N TYR A 52 8.36 11.38 0.63
CA TYR A 52 7.01 10.82 0.71
C TYR A 52 6.94 9.63 1.68
N CYS A 53 7.84 8.66 1.54
CA CYS A 53 7.94 7.50 2.44
C CYS A 53 8.23 7.93 3.89
N LYS A 54 9.10 8.92 4.09
CA LYS A 54 9.36 9.48 5.42
C LYS A 54 8.12 10.11 6.04
N ARG A 55 7.34 10.87 5.27
CA ARG A 55 6.07 11.45 5.76
C ARG A 55 5.05 10.37 6.09
N TYR A 56 4.95 9.34 5.25
CA TYR A 56 4.10 8.19 5.49
C TYR A 56 4.50 7.47 6.79
N GLU A 57 5.79 7.19 6.99
CA GLU A 57 6.29 6.57 8.22
C GLU A 57 6.00 7.43 9.46
N ILE A 58 6.16 8.76 9.38
CA ILE A 58 5.76 9.68 10.46
C ILE A 58 4.26 9.52 10.79
N LEU A 59 3.39 9.39 9.78
CA LEU A 59 1.96 9.18 10.01
C LEU A 59 1.66 7.85 10.71
N VAL A 60 2.33 6.74 10.34
CA VAL A 60 2.14 5.46 11.06
C VAL A 60 2.72 5.54 12.47
N ARG A 61 3.89 6.17 12.66
CA ARG A 61 4.53 6.32 13.97
C ARG A 61 3.77 7.23 14.93
N LYS A 62 2.93 8.14 14.42
CA LYS A 62 1.96 8.89 15.25
C LYS A 62 0.92 7.98 15.90
N ARG A 63 0.61 6.81 15.30
CA ARG A 63 -0.30 5.82 15.88
C ARG A 63 0.46 4.86 16.80
N ASN A 64 1.57 4.33 16.32
CA ASN A 64 2.41 3.42 17.09
C ASN A 64 3.91 3.75 16.86
N PRO A 65 4.60 4.38 17.84
CA PRO A 65 5.99 4.82 17.70
C PRO A 65 7.01 3.68 17.52
N SER A 66 6.63 2.43 17.80
CA SER A 66 7.48 1.26 17.63
C SER A 66 7.50 0.74 16.19
N LEU A 67 6.56 1.18 15.35
CA LEU A 67 6.48 0.75 13.95
C LEU A 67 7.49 1.48 13.04
N ALA A 68 7.76 0.85 11.92
CA ALA A 68 8.52 1.41 10.81
C ALA A 68 7.83 1.06 9.47
N LEU A 69 8.17 1.79 8.41
CA LEU A 69 7.75 1.41 7.07
C LEU A 69 8.65 0.25 6.58
N HIS A 70 8.04 -0.90 6.26
CA HIS A 70 8.77 -2.02 5.65
C HIS A 70 8.89 -1.86 4.14
N TYR A 71 9.83 -2.60 3.57
CA TYR A 71 10.02 -2.70 2.12
C TYR A 71 9.53 -4.06 1.61
N LEU A 72 9.09 -4.09 0.36
CA LEU A 72 8.87 -5.30 -0.40
C LEU A 72 10.07 -5.54 -1.32
N ASP A 73 10.77 -6.66 -1.14
CA ASP A 73 11.78 -7.11 -2.10
C ASP A 73 11.12 -7.95 -3.20
N SER A 74 10.73 -7.29 -4.28
CA SER A 74 10.08 -7.95 -5.42
C SER A 74 10.98 -8.95 -6.14
N THR A 75 12.30 -8.95 -5.91
CA THR A 75 13.22 -9.89 -6.57
C THR A 75 13.06 -11.32 -6.07
N LEU A 76 12.50 -11.50 -4.86
CA LEU A 76 12.21 -12.80 -4.28
C LEU A 76 10.95 -13.45 -4.87
N ASP A 77 9.99 -12.63 -5.29
CA ASP A 77 8.72 -13.08 -5.88
C ASP A 77 8.78 -13.17 -7.42
N SER A 78 9.69 -12.40 -8.05
CA SER A 78 9.91 -12.42 -9.49
C SER A 78 10.12 -13.80 -10.12
N PRO A 79 10.75 -14.82 -9.48
CA PRO A 79 10.94 -16.13 -10.09
C PRO A 79 9.74 -17.08 -9.94
N LEU A 80 8.64 -16.68 -9.28
CA LEU A 80 7.45 -17.52 -9.18
C LEU A 80 6.88 -17.82 -10.58
N PRO A 81 6.58 -19.09 -10.91
CA PRO A 81 5.96 -19.44 -12.20
C PRO A 81 4.62 -18.72 -12.42
N THR A 82 3.88 -18.51 -11.34
CA THR A 82 2.63 -17.76 -11.31
C THR A 82 2.78 -16.63 -10.28
N PRO A 83 2.87 -15.35 -10.70
CA PRO A 83 3.03 -14.23 -9.76
C PRO A 83 1.91 -14.13 -8.70
N ALA A 84 0.71 -14.63 -9.03
CA ALA A 84 -0.43 -14.66 -8.11
C ALA A 84 -0.25 -15.64 -6.92
N ASP A 85 0.71 -16.56 -6.99
CA ASP A 85 0.99 -17.52 -5.92
C ASP A 85 1.83 -16.91 -4.78
N SER A 86 2.23 -15.63 -4.89
CA SER A 86 2.91 -14.93 -3.81
C SER A 86 2.02 -14.81 -2.56
N VAL A 87 2.62 -15.00 -1.39
CA VAL A 87 1.96 -14.82 -0.08
C VAL A 87 1.36 -13.42 0.08
N LEU A 88 1.89 -12.42 -0.63
CA LEU A 88 1.36 -11.05 -0.63
C LEU A 88 -0.10 -10.97 -1.04
N PHE A 89 -0.58 -11.91 -1.86
CA PHE A 89 -1.94 -11.91 -2.40
C PHE A 89 -2.87 -12.88 -1.67
N THR A 90 -2.59 -13.10 -0.39
CA THR A 90 -3.42 -13.88 0.54
C THR A 90 -4.02 -12.98 1.62
N ASP A 91 -4.96 -13.52 2.39
CA ASP A 91 -5.61 -12.80 3.51
C ASP A 91 -4.64 -12.42 4.64
N GLU A 92 -3.49 -13.10 4.70
CA GLU A 92 -2.42 -12.78 5.63
C GLU A 92 -1.76 -11.43 5.32
N PHE A 93 -1.78 -10.99 4.06
CA PHE A 93 -1.18 -9.73 3.58
C PHE A 93 -2.21 -8.84 2.88
N PHE A 94 -2.21 -8.76 1.54
CA PHE A 94 -2.97 -7.76 0.79
C PHE A 94 -4.30 -8.28 0.25
N GLY A 95 -4.80 -9.40 0.79
CA GLY A 95 -6.10 -9.98 0.42
C GLY A 95 -6.11 -10.70 -0.92
N THR A 96 -7.26 -11.25 -1.28
CA THR A 96 -7.53 -11.92 -2.57
C THR A 96 -8.51 -11.11 -3.41
N THR A 97 -8.61 -11.42 -4.70
CA THR A 97 -9.51 -10.74 -5.63
C THR A 97 -10.63 -11.66 -6.12
N ASN A 98 -11.84 -11.13 -6.30
CA ASN A 98 -12.92 -11.83 -6.98
C ASN A 98 -12.74 -11.85 -8.51
N GLU A 99 -13.70 -12.44 -9.24
CA GLU A 99 -13.65 -12.55 -10.71
C GLU A 99 -13.60 -11.19 -11.44
N GLN A 100 -14.13 -10.14 -10.82
CA GLN A 100 -14.11 -8.77 -11.33
C GLN A 100 -12.81 -8.02 -11.01
N GLY A 101 -11.90 -8.63 -10.24
CA GLY A 101 -10.64 -8.03 -9.81
C GLY A 101 -10.75 -7.14 -8.57
N TYR A 102 -11.91 -7.11 -7.91
CA TYR A 102 -12.04 -6.39 -6.64
C TYR A 102 -11.38 -7.16 -5.51
N VAL A 103 -10.59 -6.47 -4.69
CA VAL A 103 -10.02 -7.02 -3.45
C VAL A 103 -11.13 -7.14 -2.42
N THR A 104 -11.54 -8.36 -2.10
CA THR A 104 -12.71 -8.64 -1.26
C THR A 104 -12.39 -9.24 0.10
N THR A 105 -11.11 -9.56 0.36
CA THR A 105 -10.65 -10.19 1.61
C THR A 105 -9.39 -9.52 2.15
N GLY A 106 -8.93 -9.95 3.32
CA GLY A 106 -7.74 -9.41 3.98
C GLY A 106 -7.97 -8.08 4.71
N PRO A 107 -6.92 -7.52 5.31
CA PRO A 107 -6.98 -6.34 6.19
C PRO A 107 -7.41 -5.05 5.48
N PHE A 108 -7.29 -5.00 4.15
CA PHE A 108 -7.60 -3.83 3.33
C PHE A 108 -8.91 -3.98 2.54
N ALA A 109 -9.82 -4.87 2.96
CA ALA A 109 -11.15 -5.00 2.41
C ALA A 109 -12.24 -4.75 3.48
N PRO A 110 -13.30 -3.97 3.19
CA PRO A 110 -13.41 -3.05 2.06
C PRO A 110 -12.46 -1.85 2.22
N TRP A 111 -12.22 -1.14 1.11
CA TRP A 111 -11.40 0.07 1.10
C TRP A 111 -11.85 1.00 -0.02
N GLU A 112 -12.46 2.12 0.36
CA GLU A 112 -12.93 3.13 -0.57
C GLU A 112 -11.75 3.87 -1.21
N THR A 113 -11.72 3.95 -2.53
CA THR A 113 -10.67 4.69 -3.27
C THR A 113 -10.94 6.20 -3.25
N LEU A 114 -9.97 7.00 -3.69
CA LEU A 114 -10.17 8.45 -3.81
C LEU A 114 -11.24 8.81 -4.86
N GLU A 115 -11.49 7.89 -5.78
CA GLU A 115 -12.47 7.97 -6.86
C GLU A 115 -13.88 7.56 -6.40
N GLY A 116 -14.03 7.08 -5.16
CA GLY A 116 -15.30 6.64 -4.58
C GLY A 116 -15.66 5.19 -4.89
N ASP A 117 -14.73 4.40 -5.46
CA ASP A 117 -14.97 2.97 -5.65
C ASP A 117 -14.91 2.27 -4.27
N PRO A 118 -15.89 1.41 -3.93
CA PRO A 118 -15.96 0.80 -2.60
C PRO A 118 -14.87 -0.25 -2.32
N TYR A 119 -14.12 -0.66 -3.35
CA TYR A 119 -13.07 -1.68 -3.26
C TYR A 119 -11.84 -1.29 -4.05
N LEU A 120 -10.66 -1.70 -3.57
CA LEU A 120 -9.45 -1.74 -4.37
C LEU A 120 -9.62 -2.72 -5.54
N THR A 121 -8.97 -2.43 -6.67
CA THR A 121 -8.89 -3.35 -7.80
C THR A 121 -7.45 -3.84 -7.98
N ARG A 122 -7.27 -5.12 -8.35
CA ARG A 122 -5.97 -5.71 -8.64
C ARG A 122 -6.09 -6.87 -9.63
N GLN A 123 -5.14 -6.97 -10.55
CA GLN A 123 -5.05 -8.07 -11.52
C GLN A 123 -3.60 -8.59 -11.61
N VAL A 124 -3.21 -9.45 -10.67
CA VAL A 124 -1.83 -9.92 -10.56
C VAL A 124 -1.45 -10.81 -11.75
N GLY A 125 -0.34 -10.48 -12.43
CA GLY A 125 0.18 -11.28 -13.55
C GLY A 125 -0.67 -11.26 -14.81
N LYS A 126 -1.68 -10.39 -14.88
CA LYS A 126 -2.50 -10.17 -16.08
C LYS A 126 -2.05 -8.85 -16.72
N GLY A 127 -1.51 -8.93 -17.94
CA GLY A 127 -1.13 -7.78 -18.76
C GLY A 127 -2.15 -7.49 -19.86
#